data_AF-A0A7C0VUN1-F1
#
_entry.id   AF-A0A7C0VUN1-F1
#
_cell.length_a   1.000
_cell.length_b   1.000
_cell.length_c   1.000
_cell.angle_alpha   90.00
_cell.angle_beta   90.00
_cell.angle_gamma   90.00
#
_symmetry.space_group_name_H-M   'P 1'
#
loop_
_entity.id
_entity.type
_entity.pdbx_description
1 polymer ?
#
loop_
_entity_poly.entity_id
_entity_poly.type
_entity_poly.pdbx_seq_one_letter_code
_entity_poly.pdbx_strand_id
1 'polypeptide(L)' 'MPVKRRSRGRKKGGKGKEDLVQCDECGALIPRSKAVRVTRPISYIDPQLARELRQQGAIIPT' A
#
# COMPACT_ATOMS: atom_id res chain seq x y z
N MET A 1 13.43 -27.82 14.09
CA MET A 1 12.74 -27.30 12.88
C MET A 1 13.57 -26.18 12.27
N PRO A 2 13.78 -26.14 10.95
CA PRO A 2 14.62 -25.13 10.32
C PRO A 2 13.98 -23.74 10.34
N VAL A 3 14.77 -22.71 10.65
CA VAL A 3 14.35 -21.31 10.58
C VAL A 3 14.84 -20.72 9.26
N LYS A 4 13.91 -20.50 8.31
CA LYS A 4 14.26 -19.91 7.00
C LYS A 4 14.71 -18.45 7.09
N ARG A 5 14.16 -17.66 8.04
CA ARG A 5 14.43 -16.22 8.19
C ARG A 5 14.59 -15.86 9.67
N ARG A 6 15.62 -15.08 10.04
CA ARG A 6 15.86 -14.60 11.42
C ARG A 6 14.63 -13.93 12.04
N SER A 7 13.88 -13.15 11.26
CA SER A 7 12.67 -12.44 11.68
C SER A 7 11.38 -13.25 11.56
N ARG A 8 11.46 -14.50 11.08
CA ARG A 8 10.30 -15.35 10.72
C ARG A 8 9.30 -14.67 9.75
N GLY A 9 9.78 -13.66 9.01
CA GLY A 9 8.98 -12.89 8.04
C GLY A 9 8.11 -11.79 8.66
N ARG A 10 8.38 -11.33 9.89
CA ARG A 10 7.64 -10.22 10.53
C ARG A 10 8.59 -9.17 11.08
N LYS A 11 8.20 -7.89 10.98
CA LYS A 11 8.94 -6.75 11.57
C LYS A 11 8.45 -6.37 12.98
N LYS A 12 7.97 -7.36 13.75
CA LYS A 12 7.28 -7.17 15.04
C LYS A 12 8.21 -6.77 16.19
N GLY A 13 9.49 -7.16 16.13
CA GLY A 13 10.42 -7.01 17.25
C GLY A 13 9.98 -7.83 18.47
N GLY A 14 10.20 -7.29 19.68
CA GLY A 14 9.87 -7.93 20.95
C GLY A 14 8.40 -7.82 21.41
N LYS A 15 7.51 -7.27 20.58
CA LYS A 15 6.10 -7.08 20.97
C LYS A 15 5.34 -8.41 21.06
N GLY A 16 4.45 -8.54 22.05
CA GLY A 16 3.62 -9.73 22.29
C GLY A 16 2.44 -9.87 21.32
N LYS A 17 1.70 -8.80 21.05
CA LYS A 17 0.59 -8.76 20.07
C LYS A 17 0.68 -7.49 19.23
N GLU A 18 0.09 -7.54 18.04
CA GLU A 18 -0.09 -6.39 17.15
C GLU A 18 -1.47 -6.48 16.51
N ASP A 19 -1.94 -5.35 15.98
CA ASP A 19 -3.22 -5.29 15.29
C ASP A 19 -3.17 -6.04 13.95
N LEU A 20 -4.34 -6.55 13.55
CA LEU A 20 -4.56 -7.16 12.25
C LEU A 20 -5.12 -6.11 11.30
N VAL A 21 -4.69 -6.16 10.05
CA VAL A 21 -5.13 -5.30 8.94
C VAL A 21 -5.69 -6.21 7.85
N GLN A 22 -6.74 -5.78 7.17
CA GLN A 22 -7.29 -6.50 6.03
C GLN A 22 -6.41 -6.30 4.79
N CYS A 23 -6.18 -7.37 4.01
CA CYS A 23 -5.50 -7.27 2.73
C CYS A 23 -6.44 -6.71 1.66
N ASP A 24 -5.95 -5.77 0.86
CA ASP A 24 -6.74 -5.10 -0.18
C ASP A 24 -7.16 -6.05 -1.33
N GLU A 25 -6.36 -7.08 -1.61
CA GLU A 25 -6.60 -8.00 -2.75
C GLU A 25 -7.37 -9.25 -2.33
N CYS A 26 -6.97 -9.92 -1.25
CA CYS A 26 -7.57 -11.19 -0.82
C CYS A 26 -8.50 -11.09 0.40
N GLY A 27 -8.60 -9.92 1.04
CA GLY A 27 -9.47 -9.70 2.21
C GLY A 27 -9.08 -10.47 3.47
N ALA A 28 -7.89 -11.08 3.52
CA ALA A 28 -7.43 -11.82 4.70
C ALA A 28 -6.95 -10.88 5.81
N LEU A 29 -7.21 -11.27 7.07
CA LEU A 29 -6.67 -10.60 8.25
C LEU A 29 -5.18 -10.94 8.43
N ILE A 30 -4.32 -9.96 8.17
CA ILE A 30 -2.87 -10.11 8.24
C ILE A 30 -2.31 -9.20 9.35
N PRO A 31 -1.35 -9.68 10.18
CA PRO A 31 -0.67 -8.83 11.14
C PRO A 31 0.03 -7.64 10.49
N ARG A 32 -0.09 -6.47 11.13
CA ARG A 32 0.41 -5.20 10.59
C ARG A 32 1.90 -5.21 10.22
N SER A 33 2.74 -5.98 10.94
CA SER A 33 4.18 -6.12 10.64
C SER A 33 4.53 -7.14 9.56
N LYS A 34 3.55 -7.96 9.13
CA LYS A 34 3.69 -8.95 8.05
C LYS A 34 3.19 -8.41 6.71
N ALA A 35 2.24 -7.48 6.73
CA ALA A 35 1.68 -6.89 5.52
C ALA A 35 2.76 -6.19 4.67
N VAL A 36 2.77 -6.49 3.37
CA VAL A 36 3.58 -5.78 2.37
C VAL A 36 2.84 -4.51 2.03
N ARG A 37 3.44 -3.35 2.32
CA ARG A 37 2.83 -2.04 2.05
C ARG A 37 3.52 -1.40 0.87
N VAL A 38 2.71 -0.95 -0.10
CA VAL A 38 3.20 -0.26 -1.30
C VAL A 38 2.47 1.08 -1.37
N THR A 39 3.20 2.17 -1.17
CA THR A 39 2.69 3.53 -1.33
C THR A 39 3.01 4.01 -2.73
N ARG A 40 1.97 4.34 -3.52
CA ARG A 40 2.13 4.90 -4.87
C ARG A 40 1.43 6.25 -4.93
N PRO A 41 2.08 7.32 -5.41
CA PRO A 41 1.38 8.53 -5.80
C PRO A 41 0.54 8.19 -7.04
N ILE A 42 -0.76 8.48 -7.00
CA ILE A 42 -1.68 8.21 -8.12
C ILE A 42 -2.24 9.56 -8.57
N SER A 43 -2.18 9.83 -9.87
CA SER A 43 -2.95 10.91 -10.48
C SER A 43 -4.37 10.42 -10.72
N TYR A 44 -5.38 11.16 -10.25
CA TYR A 44 -6.78 10.80 -10.46
C TYR A 44 -7.21 10.86 -11.93
N ILE A 45 -6.46 11.59 -12.75
CA ILE A 45 -6.74 11.83 -14.16
C ILE A 45 -5.60 11.22 -14.96
N ASP A 46 -5.95 10.56 -16.06
CA ASP A 46 -4.97 10.10 -17.03
C ASP A 46 -4.19 11.30 -17.62
N PRO A 47 -2.87 11.20 -17.82
CA PRO A 47 -2.07 12.28 -18.39
C PRO A 47 -2.58 12.82 -19.74
N GLN A 48 -3.18 11.98 -20.59
CA GLN A 48 -3.75 12.39 -21.88
C GLN A 48 -5.01 13.24 -21.66
N LEU A 49 -5.95 12.74 -20.87
CA LEU A 49 -7.18 13.47 -20.54
C LEU A 49 -6.86 14.78 -19.80
N ALA A 50 -5.86 14.78 -18.92
CA ALA A 50 -5.41 15.98 -18.24
C ALA A 50 -4.89 17.06 -19.21
N ARG A 51 -4.31 16.68 -20.35
CA ARG A 51 -3.89 17.65 -21.39
C ARG A 51 -5.10 18.25 -22.10
N GLU A 52 -6.07 17.44 -22.47
CA GLU A 52 -7.31 17.88 -23.13
C GLU A 52 -8.12 18.82 -22.21
N LEU A 53 -8.29 18.44 -20.94
CA LEU A 53 -9.00 19.25 -19.95
C LEU A 53 -8.29 20.58 -19.66
N ARG A 54 -6.95 20.60 -19.62
CA ARG A 54 -6.18 21.85 -19.49
C ARG A 54 -6.34 22.76 -20.71
N GLN A 55 -6.40 22.20 -21.91
CA GLN A 55 -6.68 22.98 -23.14
C GLN A 55 -8.09 23.58 -23.10
N GLN A 56 -9.06 22.87 -22.53
CA GLN A 56 -10.42 23.36 -22.31
C GLN A 56 -10.52 24.37 -21.13
N GLY A 57 -9.42 24.65 -20.43
CA GLY A 57 -9.36 25.64 -19.35
C GLY A 57 -9.64 25.09 -17.95
N ALA A 58 -9.69 23.76 -17.76
CA ALA A 58 -9.88 23.17 -16.43
C ALA A 58 -8.65 23.35 -15.54
N ILE A 59 -8.87 23.83 -14.31
CA ILE A 59 -7.83 23.93 -13.28
C ILE A 59 -7.73 22.59 -12.58
N ILE A 60 -6.69 21.81 -12.93
CA ILE A 60 -6.41 20.52 -12.30
C ILE A 60 -5.36 20.76 -11.20
N PRO A 61 -5.68 20.51 -9.91
CA PRO A 61 -4.68 20.49 -8.86
C PRO A 61 -3.75 19.30 -9.12
N THR A 62 -2.53 19.62 -9.52
CA THR A 62 -1.43 18.66 -9.69
C THR A 62 -0.86 18.21 -8.37
#